data_AF-A0A9W4ZIW8-F1
#
_entry.id   AF-A0A9W4ZIW8-F1
#
_cell.length_a   1.000
_cell.length_b   1.000
_cell.length_c   1.000
_cell.angle_alpha   90.00
_cell.angle_beta   90.00
_cell.angle_gamma   90.00
#
_symmetry.space_group_name_H-M   'P 1'
#
loop_
_entity.id
_entity.type
_entity.pdbx_description
1 polymer ?
#
loop_
_entity_poly.entity_id
_entity_poly.type
_entity_poly.pdbx_seq_one_letter_code
_entity_poly.pdbx_strand_id
1 'polypeptide(L)'
;MITEVRKTISGTEYWDNEKKKSLFVSTGEEPGFEVTVNPESMIADKGFATGGYLTKDKLVIGEAGTELVLSNKTIKELREYADELGIEIPADVKKKEDIIELLS
;
A
#
# COMPACT_ATOMS: atom_id res chain seq x y z
N MET A 1 -7.59 -16.32 14.02
CA MET A 1 -6.29 -16.29 13.28
C MET A 1 -5.11 -16.37 14.24
N ILE A 2 -4.13 -17.22 13.95
CA ILE A 2 -2.90 -17.36 14.74
C ILE A 2 -1.70 -16.99 13.88
N THR A 3 -0.91 -16.00 14.30
CA THR A 3 0.20 -15.46 13.50
C THR A 3 1.51 -15.58 14.24
N GLU A 4 2.59 -15.91 13.53
CA GLU A 4 3.95 -15.87 14.09
C GLU A 4 4.31 -14.43 14.48
N VAL A 5 4.80 -14.24 15.70
CA VAL A 5 5.21 -12.93 16.22
C VAL A 5 6.73 -12.81 16.23
N ARG A 6 7.42 -13.86 16.68
CA ARG A 6 8.87 -13.92 16.69
C ARG A 6 9.38 -15.35 16.69
N LYS A 7 10.59 -15.52 16.18
CA LYS A 7 11.37 -16.76 16.26
C LYS A 7 12.66 -16.52 17.02
N THR A 8 13.01 -17.46 17.89
CA THR A 8 14.20 -17.41 18.76
C THR A 8 14.94 -18.74 18.73
N ILE A 9 16.09 -18.82 19.40
CA ILE A 9 16.85 -20.09 19.54
C ILE A 9 16.06 -21.17 20.32
N SER A 10 15.15 -20.76 21.20
CA SER A 10 14.39 -21.66 22.08
C SER A 10 13.09 -22.13 21.46
N GLY A 11 12.55 -21.37 20.49
CA GLY A 11 11.28 -21.69 19.86
C GLY A 11 10.65 -20.49 19.15
N THR A 12 9.40 -20.68 18.74
CA THR A 12 8.60 -19.69 18.02
C THR A 12 7.41 -19.26 18.87
N GLU A 13 7.20 -17.96 18.98
CA GLU A 13 6.03 -17.37 19.64
C GLU A 13 5.00 -16.96 18.59
N TYR A 14 3.74 -17.23 18.91
CA TYR A 14 2.58 -16.92 18.09
C TYR A 14 1.56 -16.12 18.89
N TRP A 15 0.75 -15.32 18.19
CA TRP A 15 -0.38 -14.59 18.76
C TRP A 15 -1.70 -15.20 18.29
N ASP A 16 -2.53 -15.62 19.24
CA ASP A 16 -3.90 -16.09 18.98
C ASP A 16 -4.87 -14.92 19.10
N ASN A 17 -5.40 -14.46 17.97
CA ASN A 17 -6.32 -13.32 17.93
C ASN A 17 -7.71 -13.63 18.48
N GLU A 18 -8.13 -14.89 18.50
CA GLU A 18 -9.45 -15.31 18.99
C GLU A 18 -9.40 -15.43 20.51
N LYS A 19 -8.37 -16.08 21.04
CA LYS A 19 -8.20 -16.30 22.48
C LYS A 19 -7.44 -15.18 23.18
N LYS A 20 -6.94 -14.18 22.44
CA LYS A 20 -6.18 -13.02 22.93
C LYS A 20 -5.02 -13.40 23.85
N LYS A 21 -4.19 -14.35 23.39
CA LYS A 21 -3.06 -14.87 24.17
C LYS A 21 -1.87 -15.24 23.29
N SER A 22 -0.71 -15.28 23.92
CA SER A 22 0.52 -15.81 23.31
C SER A 22 0.56 -17.34 23.40
N LEU A 23 1.09 -17.97 22.35
CA LEU A 23 1.40 -19.40 22.28
C LEU A 23 2.90 -19.55 22.03
N PHE A 24 3.53 -20.55 22.63
CA PHE A 24 4.93 -20.86 22.43
C PHE A 24 5.08 -22.30 21.96
N VAL A 25 5.90 -22.50 20.93
CA VAL A 25 6.26 -23.83 20.40
C VAL A 25 7.78 -23.95 20.45
N SER A 26 8.30 -24.98 21.10
CA SER A 26 9.74 -25.16 21.27
C SER A 26 10.43 -25.46 19.94
N THR A 27 11.73 -25.16 19.85
CA THR A 27 12.51 -25.50 18.67
C THR A 27 12.46 -27.01 18.38
N GLY A 28 12.09 -27.37 17.15
CA GLY A 28 11.98 -28.77 16.72
C GLY A 28 10.59 -29.38 16.90
N GLU A 29 9.65 -28.68 17.53
CA GLU A 29 8.25 -29.08 17.61
C GLU A 29 7.43 -28.40 16.49
N GLU A 30 6.47 -29.14 15.95
CA GLU A 30 5.48 -28.57 15.03
C GLU A 30 4.31 -27.97 15.81
N PRO A 31 3.76 -26.81 15.39
CA PRO A 31 2.58 -26.24 16.02
C PRO A 31 1.36 -27.16 15.88
N GLY A 32 0.69 -27.47 16.98
CA GLY A 32 -0.58 -28.21 16.99
C GLY A 32 -1.81 -27.38 16.55
N PHE A 33 -1.58 -26.31 15.79
CA PHE A 33 -2.61 -25.39 15.32
C PHE A 33 -2.21 -24.83 13.95
N GLU A 34 -3.21 -24.41 13.18
CA GLU A 34 -2.98 -23.79 11.88
C GLU A 34 -2.37 -22.39 12.05
N VAL A 35 -1.22 -22.17 11.42
CA VAL A 35 -0.54 -20.87 11.40
C VAL A 35 -0.99 -20.09 10.17
N THR A 36 -1.53 -18.91 10.39
CA THR A 36 -1.87 -17.96 9.33
C THR A 36 -0.58 -17.31 8.82
N VAL A 37 -0.18 -17.67 7.59
CA VAL A 37 0.94 -17.06 6.87
C VAL A 37 0.41 -15.91 6.02
N ASN A 38 1.05 -14.74 6.09
CA ASN A 38 0.67 -13.53 5.33
C ASN A 38 -0.79 -13.10 5.52
N PRO A 39 -1.24 -12.80 6.76
CA PRO A 39 -2.57 -12.23 6.98
C PRO A 39 -2.76 -10.93 6.18
N GLU A 40 -3.98 -10.62 5.77
CA GLU A 40 -4.30 -9.40 5.02
C GLU A 40 -3.85 -8.12 5.75
N SER A 41 -3.82 -8.14 7.09
CA SER A 41 -3.30 -7.05 7.92
C SER A 41 -1.80 -6.76 7.72
N MET A 42 -1.04 -7.68 7.12
CA MET A 42 0.37 -7.49 6.76
C MET A 42 0.55 -6.95 5.34
N ILE A 43 -0.52 -6.80 4.56
CA ILE A 43 -0.46 -6.11 3.27
C ILE A 43 -0.34 -4.62 3.60
N ALA A 44 0.81 -4.04 3.30
CA ALA A 44 1.01 -2.59 3.42
C ALA A 44 -0.09 -1.88 2.61
N ASP A 45 -0.75 -0.89 3.22
CA ASP A 45 -1.76 -0.09 2.55
C ASP A 45 -1.15 0.50 1.25
N LYS A 46 -1.68 0.08 0.10
CA LYS A 46 -1.26 0.59 -1.21
C LYS A 46 -1.43 2.09 -1.29
N GLY A 47 -2.40 2.65 -0.57
CA GLY A 47 -2.61 4.08 -0.48
C GLY A 47 -1.43 4.81 0.13
N PHE A 48 -0.81 4.24 1.17
CA PHE A 48 0.35 4.85 1.82
C PHE A 48 1.55 4.98 0.87
N ALA A 49 1.78 3.98 0.01
CA ALA A 49 2.85 4.00 -0.99
C ALA A 49 2.66 5.09 -2.05
N THR A 50 1.43 5.53 -2.28
CA THR A 50 1.08 6.61 -3.23
C THR A 50 0.81 7.95 -2.54
N GLY A 51 1.16 8.11 -1.25
CA GLY A 51 0.88 9.34 -0.49
C GLY A 51 -0.62 9.60 -0.25
N GLY A 52 -1.45 8.56 -0.36
CA GLY A 52 -2.87 8.57 -0.07
C GLY A 52 -3.23 7.74 1.16
N TYR A 53 -4.52 7.67 1.46
CA TYR A 53 -5.10 6.82 2.49
C TYR A 53 -6.34 6.12 1.94
N LEU A 54 -6.50 4.82 2.27
CA LEU A 54 -7.71 4.09 1.92
C LEU A 54 -8.85 4.50 2.86
N THR A 55 -9.95 4.96 2.28
CA THR A 55 -11.26 4.98 2.93
C THR A 55 -12.01 3.71 2.55
N LYS A 56 -13.09 3.36 3.28
CA LYS A 56 -13.84 2.10 3.10
C LYS A 56 -14.17 1.74 1.65
N ASP A 57 -14.32 2.73 0.78
CA ASP A 57 -14.76 2.54 -0.60
C ASP A 57 -13.83 3.14 -1.68
N LYS A 58 -12.80 3.91 -1.29
CA LYS A 58 -11.94 4.62 -2.26
C LYS A 58 -10.57 4.98 -1.70
N LEU A 59 -9.55 4.89 -2.55
CA LEU A 59 -8.26 5.52 -2.32
C LEU A 59 -8.42 7.04 -2.43
N VAL A 60 -8.20 7.75 -1.32
CA VAL A 60 -8.11 9.20 -1.30
C VAL A 60 -6.65 9.57 -1.37
N ILE A 61 -6.26 10.30 -2.42
CA ILE A 61 -4.88 10.76 -2.61
C ILE A 61 -4.82 12.23 -2.19
N GLY A 62 -3.96 12.57 -1.23
CA GLY A 62 -3.72 13.95 -0.85
C GLY A 62 -2.85 14.66 -1.89
N GLU A 63 -2.74 15.99 -1.82
CA GLU A 63 -1.97 16.83 -2.77
C GLU A 63 -0.55 16.29 -3.04
N ALA A 64 0.20 15.97 -1.99
CA ALA A 64 1.54 15.38 -2.11
C ALA A 64 1.55 13.98 -2.77
N GLY A 65 0.48 13.19 -2.58
CA GLY A 65 0.32 11.91 -3.26
C GLY A 65 -0.03 12.06 -4.73
N THR A 66 -0.84 13.07 -5.07
CA THR A 66 -1.22 13.40 -6.44
C THR A 66 0.01 13.79 -7.24
N GLU A 67 0.85 14.68 -6.68
CA GLU A 67 2.11 15.10 -7.30
C GLU A 67 3.06 13.91 -7.55
N LEU A 68 3.21 12.99 -6.58
CA LEU A 68 4.01 11.77 -6.75
C LEU A 68 3.48 10.87 -7.87
N VAL A 69 2.16 10.68 -7.95
CA VAL A 69 1.52 9.86 -8.98
C VAL A 69 1.70 10.48 -10.36
N LEU A 70 1.47 11.79 -10.49
CA LEU A 70 1.66 12.52 -11.74
C LEU A 70 3.14 12.55 -12.17
N SER A 71 4.06 12.70 -11.22
CA SER A 71 5.51 12.68 -11.47
C SER A 71 6.03 11.35 -11.99
N ASN A 72 5.33 10.25 -11.72
CA ASN A 72 5.69 8.92 -12.24
C ASN A 72 5.13 8.62 -13.64
N LYS A 73 4.15 9.38 -14.13
CA LYS A 73 3.58 9.23 -15.48
C LYS A 73 4.50 9.80 -16.55
N THR A 74 4.41 9.29 -17.77
CA THR A 74 5.02 9.88 -18.96
C THR A 74 4.19 11.07 -19.46
N ILE A 75 4.77 11.92 -20.33
CA ILE A 75 4.04 13.06 -20.92
C ILE A 75 2.78 12.61 -21.66
N LYS A 76 2.82 11.45 -22.33
CA LYS A 76 1.67 10.88 -23.01
C LYS A 76 0.56 10.53 -22.02
N GLU A 77 0.90 9.81 -20.95
CA GLU A 77 -0.06 9.41 -19.92
C GLU A 77 -0.63 10.61 -19.14
N LEU A 78 0.14 11.69 -18.99
CA LEU A 78 -0.36 12.94 -18.41
C LEU A 78 -1.39 13.61 -19.32
N ARG A 79 -1.19 13.58 -20.64
CA ARG A 79 -2.15 14.12 -21.61
C ARG A 79 -3.42 13.29 -21.69
N GLU A 80 -3.30 11.97 -21.70
CA GLU A 80 -4.47 11.07 -21.61
C GLU A 80 -5.24 11.30 -20.30
N TYR A 81 -4.55 11.46 -19.17
CA TYR A 81 -5.17 11.79 -17.89
C TYR A 81 -5.87 13.16 -17.90
N ALA A 82 -5.29 14.16 -18.57
CA ALA A 82 -5.93 15.46 -18.76
C ALA A 82 -7.22 15.35 -19.58
N ASP A 83 -7.20 14.56 -20.66
CA ASP A 83 -8.36 14.31 -21.52
C ASP A 83 -9.49 13.61 -20.74
N GLU A 84 -9.16 12.64 -19.88
CA GLU A 84 -10.11 11.99 -18.97
C GLU A 84 -10.77 12.96 -17.98
N LEU A 85 -10.03 13.99 -17.55
CA LEU A 85 -10.53 15.07 -16.70
C LEU A 85 -11.24 16.18 -17.48
N GLY A 86 -11.19 16.16 -18.82
CA GLY A 86 -11.72 17.23 -19.67
C GLY A 86 -10.86 18.50 -19.67
N ILE A 87 -9.56 18.38 -19.37
CA ILE A 87 -8.58 19.48 -19.36
C ILE A 87 -7.78 19.44 -20.67
N GLU A 88 -7.91 20.47 -21.51
CA GLU A 88 -7.08 20.59 -22.72
C GLU A 88 -5.70 21.15 -22.36
N ILE A 89 -4.64 20.34 -22.54
CA ILE A 89 -3.27 20.81 -22.42
C ILE A 89 -2.79 21.32 -23.78
N PRO A 90 -2.49 22.63 -23.92
CA PRO A 90 -2.08 23.16 -25.21
C PRO A 90 -0.73 22.58 -25.69
N ALA A 91 -0.55 22.58 -27.02
CA ALA A 91 0.53 21.85 -27.69
C ALA A 91 1.93 22.49 -27.51
N ASP A 92 1.95 23.74 -27.08
CA ASP A 92 3.14 24.52 -26.70
C ASP A 92 3.69 24.09 -25.34
N VAL A 93 2.86 23.57 -24.44
CA VAL A 93 3.29 23.02 -23.15
C VAL A 93 3.94 21.64 -23.36
N LYS A 94 5.28 21.64 -23.39
CA LYS A 94 6.08 20.43 -23.64
C LYS A 94 6.85 19.94 -22.41
N LYS A 95 7.00 20.78 -21.39
CA LYS A 95 7.69 20.39 -20.16
C LYS A 95 6.77 19.56 -19.29
N LYS A 96 7.34 18.55 -18.65
CA LYS A 96 6.56 17.64 -17.80
C LYS A 96 6.05 18.35 -16.56
N GLU A 97 6.88 19.19 -15.96
CA GLU A 97 6.56 19.93 -14.74
C GLU A 97 5.37 20.87 -14.97
N ASP A 98 5.40 21.66 -16.05
CA ASP A 98 4.30 22.57 -16.43
C ASP A 98 2.98 21.81 -16.65
N ILE A 99 3.04 20.58 -17.20
CA ILE A 99 1.85 19.73 -17.38
C ILE A 99 1.32 19.24 -16.03
N ILE A 100 2.21 18.86 -15.11
CA ILE A 100 1.82 18.40 -13.77
C ILE A 100 1.16 19.54 -12.99
N GLU A 101 1.67 20.77 -13.10
CA GLU A 101 1.11 21.96 -12.45
C GLU A 101 -0.33 22.27 -12.91
N LEU A 102 -0.67 21.95 -14.17
CA LEU A 102 -2.04 22.09 -14.70
C LEU A 102 -3.00 21.00 -14.21
N LEU A 103 -2.48 19.89 -13.69
CA LEU A 103 -3.25 18.69 -13.32
C LEU A 103 -3.35 18.46 -11.81
N SER A 104 -2.59 19.23 -11.01
CA SER A 104 -2.62 19.20 -9.54
C SER A 104 -3.68 20.14 -8.98
#